data_AF-A0A7C9DWQ1-F1
#
_entry.id   AF-A0A7C9DWQ1-F1
#
_cell.length_a   1.000
_cell.length_b   1.000
_cell.length_c   1.000
_cell.angle_alpha   90.00
_cell.angle_beta   90.00
_cell.angle_gamma   90.00
#
_symmetry.space_group_name_H-M   'P 1'
#
loop_
_entity.id
_entity.type
_entity.pdbx_description
1 polymer ?
#
loop_
_entity_poly.entity_id
_entity_poly.type
_entity_poly.pdbx_seq_one_letter_code
_entity_poly.pdbx_strand_id
1 'polypeptide(L)'
;IRAQPAIHFLQNGSRTVHVTFIGLYLGRTSPLLSLMNKSFPLLGLQTQDCIEMSWVESNLFWNGIARDTPLEVLLKRTPTPPHSYSKHKSDYVKTPIPREGLEMIWKKMIDVGVFMLMQWNPYGGRMSEIPENATAFPHRAGNLFKMQYITIWQDDSGEATRTNIKATRDLYDTFTPFVSRNPREAFLNYRDIDIGTNSDGSLDFALDFFKGNVKRLLQVKAKVDPTNFFRYEQSIPINKSNSTERASVWSVLLKLLSWFD
;
A
#
# COMPACT_ATOMS: atom_id res chain seq x y z
N ILE A 1 -6.18 1.98 -14.15
CA ILE A 1 -5.27 3.15 -14.14
C ILE A 1 -4.92 3.48 -12.70
N ARG A 2 -3.64 3.71 -12.39
CA ARG A 2 -3.19 4.18 -11.07
C ARG A 2 -3.46 5.67 -10.95
N ALA A 3 -4.05 6.11 -9.84
CA ALA A 3 -4.05 7.52 -9.46
C ALA A 3 -2.88 7.79 -8.49
N GLN A 4 -2.18 8.90 -8.69
CA GLN A 4 -1.00 9.26 -7.92
C GLN A 4 -1.10 10.71 -7.43
N PRO A 5 -1.85 10.96 -6.33
CA PRO A 5 -1.88 12.26 -5.69
C PRO A 5 -0.52 12.61 -5.08
N ALA A 6 -0.06 13.84 -5.29
CA ALA A 6 1.19 14.34 -4.75
C ALA A 6 1.05 15.81 -4.34
N ILE A 7 1.79 16.21 -3.31
CA ILE A 7 1.90 17.64 -2.95
C ILE A 7 2.80 18.33 -3.98
N HIS A 8 2.29 19.41 -4.55
CA HIS A 8 3.01 20.24 -5.51
C HIS A 8 3.20 21.65 -4.93
N PHE A 9 4.44 22.13 -4.96
CA PHE A 9 4.82 23.45 -4.48
C PHE A 9 4.79 24.44 -5.64
N LEU A 10 3.97 25.48 -5.52
CA LEU A 10 3.83 26.52 -6.52
C LEU A 10 4.89 27.62 -6.30
N GLN A 11 5.22 28.35 -7.37
CA GLN A 11 6.26 29.39 -7.34
C GLN A 11 5.96 30.52 -6.35
N ASN A 12 4.69 30.76 -6.04
CA ASN A 12 4.24 31.76 -5.06
C ASN A 12 4.31 31.28 -3.60
N GLY A 13 4.90 30.09 -3.33
CA GLY A 13 5.01 29.50 -2.00
C GLY A 13 3.75 28.77 -1.52
N SER A 14 2.64 28.83 -2.26
CA SER A 14 1.45 28.05 -1.95
C SER A 14 1.61 26.57 -2.36
N ARG A 15 0.75 25.71 -1.81
CA ARG A 15 0.77 24.26 -2.05
C ARG A 15 -0.57 23.82 -2.61
N THR A 16 -0.52 22.84 -3.50
CA THR A 16 -1.73 22.19 -4.04
C THR A 16 -1.52 20.69 -4.14
N VAL A 17 -2.59 19.94 -4.39
CA VAL A 17 -2.49 18.53 -4.73
C VAL A 17 -2.59 18.38 -6.24
N HIS A 18 -1.58 17.74 -6.83
CA HIS A 18 -1.61 17.32 -8.23
C HIS A 18 -1.84 15.81 -8.30
N VAL A 19 -2.79 15.36 -9.11
CA VAL A 19 -3.11 13.94 -9.28
C VAL A 19 -2.69 13.48 -10.67
N THR A 20 -1.70 12.59 -10.73
CA THR A 20 -1.26 11.99 -11.99
C THR A 20 -1.98 10.65 -12.21
N PHE A 21 -2.49 10.42 -13.42
CA PHE A 21 -3.08 9.14 -13.82
C PHE A 21 -2.12 8.40 -14.74
N ILE A 22 -1.70 7.19 -14.35
CA ILE A 22 -0.71 6.39 -15.08
C ILE A 22 -1.28 5.00 -15.32
N GLY A 23 -1.19 4.50 -16.56
CA GLY A 23 -1.78 3.23 -16.95
C GLY A 23 -0.88 2.43 -17.88
N LEU A 24 -1.07 1.11 -17.85
CA LEU A 24 -0.56 0.18 -18.85
C LEU A 24 -1.76 -0.53 -19.46
N TYR A 25 -1.85 -0.54 -20.78
CA TYR A 25 -2.87 -1.27 -21.53
C TYR A 25 -2.17 -2.30 -22.41
N LEU A 26 -2.60 -3.55 -22.31
CA LEU A 26 -2.04 -4.65 -23.11
C LEU A 26 -2.71 -4.68 -24.48
N GLY A 27 -2.38 -3.68 -25.31
CA GLY A 27 -2.95 -3.50 -26.63
C GLY A 27 -2.48 -2.21 -27.27
N ARG A 28 -3.13 -1.83 -28.37
CA ARG A 28 -2.83 -0.61 -29.14
C ARG A 28 -3.60 0.60 -28.62
N THR A 29 -3.13 1.80 -28.96
CA THR A 29 -3.69 3.08 -28.56
C THR A 29 -5.14 3.26 -29.02
N SER A 30 -5.49 2.88 -30.25
CA SER A 30 -6.85 3.07 -30.76
C SER A 30 -7.92 2.29 -29.94
N PRO A 31 -7.77 0.97 -29.68
CA PRO A 31 -8.64 0.25 -28.76
C PRO A 31 -8.67 0.82 -27.33
N LEU A 32 -7.52 1.29 -26.81
CA LEU A 32 -7.46 1.95 -25.50
C LEU A 32 -8.34 3.20 -25.45
N LEU A 33 -8.21 4.09 -26.43
CA LEU A 33 -9.00 5.32 -26.50
C LEU A 33 -10.49 5.03 -26.63
N SER A 34 -10.88 4.03 -27.43
CA SER A 34 -12.26 3.59 -27.54
C SER A 34 -12.83 3.12 -26.19
N LEU A 35 -12.06 2.29 -25.47
CA LEU A 35 -12.43 1.82 -24.14
C LEU A 35 -12.53 2.97 -23.13
N MET A 36 -11.57 3.89 -23.13
CA MET A 36 -11.52 5.01 -22.19
C MET A 36 -12.66 6.01 -22.43
N ASN A 37 -12.97 6.32 -23.69
CA ASN A 37 -14.12 7.17 -24.03
C ASN A 37 -15.45 6.53 -23.61
N LYS A 38 -15.54 5.20 -23.62
CA LYS A 38 -16.74 4.48 -23.17
C LYS A 38 -16.84 4.39 -21.64
N SER A 39 -15.75 4.04 -20.96
CA SER A 39 -15.79 3.62 -19.55
C SER A 39 -15.27 4.67 -18.57
N PHE A 40 -14.46 5.63 -19.02
CA PHE A 40 -13.94 6.70 -18.17
C PHE A 40 -13.66 8.00 -18.96
N PRO A 41 -14.70 8.57 -19.63
CA PRO A 41 -14.54 9.72 -20.51
C PRO A 41 -14.05 10.99 -19.79
N LEU A 42 -14.34 11.12 -18.49
CA LEU A 42 -13.95 12.29 -17.68
C LEU A 42 -12.43 12.46 -17.56
N LEU A 43 -11.64 11.40 -17.78
CA LEU A 43 -10.18 11.53 -17.80
C LEU A 43 -9.71 12.33 -19.03
N GLY A 44 -10.48 12.33 -20.12
CA GLY A 44 -10.16 13.09 -21.32
C GLY A 44 -8.92 12.60 -22.07
N LEU A 45 -8.52 11.33 -21.91
CA LEU A 45 -7.31 10.74 -22.49
C LEU A 45 -7.27 10.95 -24.01
N GLN A 46 -6.17 11.49 -24.52
CA GLN A 46 -5.94 11.73 -25.94
C GLN A 46 -4.81 10.85 -26.50
N THR A 47 -4.71 10.80 -27.83
CA THR A 47 -3.66 10.05 -28.53
C THR A 47 -2.26 10.51 -28.14
N GLN A 48 -2.04 11.82 -27.96
CA GLN A 48 -0.73 12.37 -27.57
C GLN A 48 -0.28 11.97 -26.16
N ASP A 49 -1.21 11.54 -25.31
CA ASP A 49 -0.91 11.05 -23.95
C ASP A 49 -0.51 9.58 -23.96
N CYS A 50 -0.73 8.88 -25.08
CA CYS A 50 -0.49 7.45 -25.24
C CYS A 50 0.87 7.21 -25.87
N ILE A 51 1.64 6.28 -25.29
CA ILE A 51 2.94 5.87 -25.81
C ILE A 51 2.89 4.37 -26.05
N GLU A 52 2.96 3.96 -27.31
CA GLU A 52 3.12 2.54 -27.64
C GLU A 52 4.59 2.12 -27.52
N MET A 53 4.82 1.00 -26.85
CA MET A 53 6.14 0.39 -26.66
C MET A 53 5.97 -1.11 -26.37
N SER A 54 7.06 -1.86 -26.44
CA SER A 54 7.06 -3.26 -25.99
C SER A 54 6.85 -3.35 -24.47
N TRP A 55 6.43 -4.53 -24.00
CA TRP A 55 6.27 -4.76 -22.57
C TRP A 55 7.56 -4.52 -21.78
N VAL A 56 8.72 -4.94 -22.31
CA VAL A 56 10.00 -4.77 -21.60
C VAL A 56 10.37 -3.29 -21.47
N GLU A 57 10.19 -2.49 -22.52
CA GLU A 57 10.42 -1.03 -22.50
C GLU A 57 9.49 -0.32 -21.53
N SER A 58 8.28 -0.83 -21.31
CA SER A 58 7.35 -0.27 -20.31
C SER A 58 7.95 -0.29 -18.89
N ASN A 59 8.87 -1.21 -18.59
CA ASN A 59 9.57 -1.20 -17.30
C ASN A 59 10.48 0.02 -17.16
N LEU A 60 11.10 0.52 -18.24
CA LEU A 60 11.87 1.77 -18.19
C LEU A 60 10.95 2.95 -17.85
N PHE A 61 9.79 3.03 -18.53
CA PHE A 61 8.78 4.05 -18.27
C PHE A 61 8.31 4.04 -16.81
N TRP A 62 7.96 2.88 -16.26
CA TRP A 62 7.48 2.76 -14.87
C TRP A 62 8.55 3.11 -13.83
N ASN A 63 9.83 3.01 -14.17
CA ASN A 63 10.94 3.41 -13.30
C ASN A 63 11.42 4.85 -13.55
N GLY A 64 10.74 5.62 -14.42
CA GLY A 64 11.16 6.97 -14.76
C GLY A 64 12.49 7.05 -15.52
N ILE A 65 12.91 5.94 -16.13
CA ILE A 65 14.13 5.87 -16.94
C ILE A 65 13.81 6.39 -18.35
N ALA A 66 14.72 7.18 -18.92
CA ALA A 66 14.57 7.71 -20.28
C ALA A 66 14.40 6.57 -21.30
N ARG A 67 13.45 6.72 -22.22
CA ARG A 67 13.01 5.64 -23.14
C ARG A 67 14.08 5.20 -24.13
N ASP A 68 15.02 6.06 -24.43
CA ASP A 68 16.19 5.83 -25.29
C ASP A 68 17.33 5.10 -24.56
N THR A 69 17.18 4.83 -23.26
CA THR A 69 18.16 4.07 -22.49
C THR A 69 18.15 2.60 -22.91
N PRO A 70 19.32 1.98 -23.20
CA PRO A 70 19.41 0.54 -23.49
C PRO A 70 18.86 -0.33 -22.35
N LEU A 71 18.19 -1.43 -22.68
CA LEU A 71 17.52 -2.32 -21.71
C LEU A 71 18.48 -2.94 -20.70
N GLU A 72 19.77 -3.02 -21.00
CA GLU A 72 20.85 -3.49 -20.11
C GLU A 72 20.93 -2.67 -18.82
N VAL A 73 20.36 -1.46 -18.80
CA VAL A 73 20.20 -0.69 -17.55
C VAL A 73 19.43 -1.46 -16.48
N LEU A 74 18.49 -2.35 -16.87
CA LEU A 74 17.72 -3.18 -15.95
C LEU A 74 18.59 -4.26 -15.25
N LEU A 75 19.80 -4.52 -15.76
CA LEU A 75 20.77 -5.42 -15.13
C LEU A 75 21.60 -4.72 -14.04
N LYS A 76 21.57 -3.37 -14.00
CA LYS A 76 22.36 -2.59 -13.03
C LYS A 76 21.69 -2.62 -11.66
N ARG A 77 22.42 -3.05 -10.64
CA ARG A 77 21.99 -3.05 -9.23
C ARG A 77 22.51 -1.81 -8.50
N THR A 78 22.06 -0.63 -8.91
CA THR A 78 22.45 0.62 -8.26
C THR A 78 21.71 0.74 -6.91
N PRO A 79 22.40 1.01 -5.80
CA PRO A 79 21.75 1.24 -4.52
C PRO A 79 20.92 2.52 -4.55
N THR A 80 19.96 2.64 -3.63
CA THR A 80 19.23 3.89 -3.40
C THR A 80 20.21 5.03 -3.16
N PRO A 81 19.97 6.23 -3.71
CA PRO A 81 20.82 7.39 -3.44
C PRO A 81 21.03 7.61 -1.94
N PRO A 82 22.22 8.06 -1.51
CA PRO A 82 22.45 8.44 -0.13
C PRO A 82 21.47 9.55 0.27
N HIS A 83 21.12 9.62 1.55
CA HIS A 83 20.14 10.58 2.09
C HIS A 83 18.74 10.45 1.48
N SER A 84 18.26 9.23 1.24
CA SER A 84 16.86 8.97 0.86
C SER A 84 16.13 8.27 2.01
N TYR A 85 15.71 9.06 3.00
CA TYR A 85 14.91 8.58 4.11
C TYR A 85 13.45 8.53 3.71
N SER A 86 12.70 7.54 4.23
CA SER A 86 11.29 7.44 3.90
C SER A 86 10.46 6.77 4.99
N LYS A 87 9.18 7.11 5.01
CA LYS A 87 8.14 6.44 5.79
C LYS A 87 7.00 6.07 4.86
N HIS A 88 6.58 4.81 4.95
CA HIS A 88 5.50 4.26 4.15
C HIS A 88 4.41 3.70 5.06
N LYS A 89 3.17 3.78 4.57
CA LYS A 89 2.01 3.08 5.14
C LYS A 89 1.15 2.56 3.98
N SER A 90 0.18 1.71 4.26
CA SER A 90 -0.71 1.15 3.24
C SER A 90 -2.11 0.93 3.76
N ASP A 91 -3.09 1.00 2.88
CA ASP A 91 -4.49 0.69 3.17
C ASP A 91 -5.14 0.00 1.97
N TYR A 92 -6.29 -0.62 2.20
CA TYR A 92 -7.20 -1.06 1.13
C TYR A 92 -8.52 -0.32 1.21
N VAL A 93 -9.05 0.07 0.05
CA VAL A 93 -10.35 0.74 -0.06
C VAL A 93 -11.36 -0.25 -0.64
N LYS A 94 -12.50 -0.41 0.05
CA LYS A 94 -13.57 -1.35 -0.32
C LYS A 94 -14.81 -0.66 -0.90
N THR A 95 -15.00 0.61 -0.58
CA THR A 95 -16.10 1.45 -1.08
C THR A 95 -15.54 2.79 -1.57
N PRO A 96 -16.10 3.42 -2.61
CA PRO A 96 -15.60 4.70 -3.08
C PRO A 96 -15.57 5.76 -1.97
N ILE A 97 -14.49 6.52 -1.90
CA ILE A 97 -14.35 7.64 -0.95
C ILE A 97 -15.29 8.76 -1.43
N PRO A 98 -16.19 9.28 -0.59
CA PRO A 98 -17.08 10.38 -0.97
C PRO A 98 -16.29 11.66 -1.24
N ARG A 99 -16.90 12.60 -1.97
CA ARG A 99 -16.26 13.87 -2.35
C ARG A 99 -15.72 14.63 -1.14
N GLU A 100 -16.53 14.73 -0.09
CA GLU A 100 -16.19 15.44 1.15
C GLU A 100 -14.99 14.78 1.85
N GLY A 101 -14.89 13.44 1.75
CA GLY A 101 -13.74 12.68 2.23
C GLY A 101 -12.48 12.99 1.43
N LEU A 102 -12.58 13.06 0.11
CA LEU A 102 -11.46 13.46 -0.77
C LEU A 102 -11.02 14.89 -0.46
N GLU A 103 -11.94 15.84 -0.30
CA GLU A 103 -11.63 17.23 0.06
C GLU A 103 -10.90 17.33 1.40
N MET A 104 -11.33 16.56 2.40
CA MET A 104 -10.64 16.48 3.69
C MET A 104 -9.22 15.93 3.55
N ILE A 105 -9.05 14.88 2.74
CA ILE A 105 -7.73 14.28 2.44
C ILE A 105 -6.82 15.31 1.76
N TRP A 106 -7.31 16.02 0.73
CA TRP A 106 -6.53 17.02 0.00
C TRP A 106 -6.09 18.17 0.91
N LYS A 107 -7.01 18.66 1.74
CA LYS A 107 -6.70 19.67 2.75
C LYS A 107 -5.61 19.18 3.68
N LYS A 108 -5.74 17.95 4.21
CA LYS A 108 -4.73 17.37 5.10
C LYS A 108 -3.37 17.22 4.42
N MET A 109 -3.32 16.79 3.16
CA MET A 109 -2.07 16.73 2.38
C MET A 109 -1.40 18.10 2.27
N ILE A 110 -2.16 19.16 2.02
CA ILE A 110 -1.62 20.53 1.95
C ILE A 110 -1.11 21.00 3.33
N ASP A 111 -1.87 20.71 4.40
CA ASP A 111 -1.62 21.16 5.75
C ASP A 111 -0.38 20.51 6.38
N VAL A 112 -0.09 19.23 6.11
CA VAL A 112 1.08 18.54 6.70
C VAL A 112 2.41 19.13 6.25
N GLY A 113 2.44 19.84 5.11
CA GLY A 113 3.54 20.72 4.73
C GLY A 113 4.89 20.08 4.44
N VAL A 114 4.94 18.77 4.29
CA VAL A 114 6.12 18.01 3.83
C VAL A 114 5.87 17.49 2.42
N PHE A 115 6.93 17.14 1.68
CA PHE A 115 6.74 16.44 0.41
C PHE A 115 6.14 15.05 0.64
N MET A 116 5.04 14.74 -0.05
CA MET A 116 4.37 13.45 0.05
C MET A 116 3.73 13.05 -1.27
N LEU A 117 3.74 11.75 -1.50
CA LEU A 117 3.18 11.05 -2.64
C LEU A 117 2.25 9.94 -2.15
N MET A 118 1.16 9.70 -2.87
CA MET A 118 0.31 8.54 -2.69
C MET A 118 0.20 7.73 -3.98
N GLN A 119 0.00 6.42 -3.88
CA GLN A 119 -0.28 5.57 -5.04
C GLN A 119 -1.53 4.74 -4.82
N TRP A 120 -2.56 4.96 -5.63
CA TRP A 120 -3.83 4.24 -5.58
C TRP A 120 -3.87 3.25 -6.74
N ASN A 121 -3.65 1.98 -6.44
CA ASN A 121 -3.45 0.91 -7.41
C ASN A 121 -4.74 0.07 -7.54
N PRO A 122 -5.40 0.08 -8.72
CA PRO A 122 -6.67 -0.61 -8.90
C PRO A 122 -6.54 -2.12 -8.70
N TYR A 123 -7.52 -2.69 -8.01
CA TYR A 123 -7.75 -4.12 -7.89
C TYR A 123 -8.92 -4.50 -8.83
N GLY A 124 -9.51 -5.68 -8.64
CA GLY A 124 -10.44 -6.25 -9.62
C GLY A 124 -9.75 -7.20 -10.60
N GLY A 125 -10.46 -7.54 -11.69
CA GLY A 125 -9.98 -8.49 -12.70
C GLY A 125 -9.45 -9.77 -12.06
N ARG A 126 -8.26 -10.20 -12.48
CA ARG A 126 -7.64 -11.44 -12.00
C ARG A 126 -7.45 -11.49 -10.48
N MET A 127 -7.30 -10.35 -9.79
CA MET A 127 -7.15 -10.32 -8.34
C MET A 127 -8.42 -10.70 -7.59
N SER A 128 -9.61 -10.47 -8.19
CA SER A 128 -10.90 -10.85 -7.60
C SER A 128 -11.27 -12.31 -7.85
N GLU A 129 -10.70 -12.93 -8.89
CA GLU A 129 -10.97 -14.34 -9.23
C GLU A 129 -10.23 -15.32 -8.31
N ILE A 130 -9.15 -14.86 -7.66
CA ILE A 130 -8.32 -15.69 -6.79
C ILE A 130 -8.95 -15.73 -5.38
N PRO A 131 -9.23 -16.92 -4.80
CA PRO A 131 -9.73 -17.02 -3.44
C PRO A 131 -8.80 -16.38 -2.41
N GLU A 132 -9.36 -15.75 -1.39
CA GLU A 132 -8.61 -15.10 -0.29
C GLU A 132 -7.63 -16.06 0.42
N ASN A 133 -7.95 -17.34 0.49
CA ASN A 133 -7.13 -18.37 1.15
C ASN A 133 -6.22 -19.17 0.20
N ALA A 134 -6.16 -18.81 -1.08
CA ALA A 134 -5.34 -19.52 -2.08
C ALA A 134 -3.84 -19.40 -1.80
N THR A 135 -3.42 -18.24 -1.26
CA THR A 135 -2.05 -18.00 -0.78
C THR A 135 -2.11 -17.26 0.56
N ALA A 136 -0.95 -16.96 1.17
CA ALA A 136 -0.91 -16.17 2.40
C ALA A 136 -1.54 -14.78 2.23
N PHE A 137 -1.39 -14.17 1.05
CA PHE A 137 -1.88 -12.82 0.74
C PHE A 137 -3.41 -12.83 0.53
N PRO A 138 -4.18 -12.21 1.43
CA PRO A 138 -5.62 -12.39 1.50
C PRO A 138 -6.41 -11.33 0.71
N HIS A 139 -5.80 -10.21 0.34
CA HIS A 139 -6.50 -9.05 -0.18
C HIS A 139 -6.93 -9.28 -1.64
N ARG A 140 -8.10 -9.87 -1.85
CA ARG A 140 -8.62 -10.32 -3.16
C ARG A 140 -9.92 -9.58 -3.51
N ALA A 141 -10.98 -10.32 -3.82
CA ALA A 141 -12.31 -9.78 -4.08
C ALA A 141 -12.80 -8.88 -2.94
N GLY A 142 -13.56 -7.83 -3.28
CA GLY A 142 -14.08 -6.83 -2.33
C GLY A 142 -13.16 -5.62 -2.11
N ASN A 143 -11.90 -5.67 -2.56
CA ASN A 143 -10.99 -4.52 -2.57
C ASN A 143 -11.06 -3.80 -3.93
N LEU A 144 -11.38 -2.51 -3.93
CA LEU A 144 -11.40 -1.66 -5.12
C LEU A 144 -10.00 -1.26 -5.55
N PHE A 145 -9.16 -0.89 -4.58
CA PHE A 145 -7.75 -0.55 -4.81
C PHE A 145 -6.93 -0.63 -3.53
N LYS A 146 -5.62 -0.84 -3.70
CA LYS A 146 -4.60 -0.72 -2.64
C LYS A 146 -4.00 0.67 -2.68
N MET A 147 -3.81 1.29 -1.53
CA MET A 147 -3.12 2.56 -1.36
C MET A 147 -1.74 2.39 -0.75
N GLN A 148 -0.82 3.27 -1.15
CA GLN A 148 0.45 3.48 -0.46
C GLN A 148 0.60 4.97 -0.14
N TYR A 149 1.01 5.26 1.09
CA TYR A 149 1.44 6.58 1.55
C TYR A 149 2.95 6.62 1.49
N ILE A 150 3.54 7.64 0.88
CA ILE A 150 4.98 7.72 0.65
C ILE A 150 5.45 9.13 1.02
N THR A 151 6.22 9.23 2.10
CA THR A 151 6.93 10.46 2.47
C THR A 151 8.42 10.20 2.34
N ILE A 152 9.12 11.07 1.62
CA ILE A 152 10.56 10.95 1.35
C ILE A 152 11.21 12.29 1.71
N TRP A 153 12.35 12.24 2.38
CA TRP A 153 13.12 13.43 2.76
C TRP A 153 14.62 13.15 2.74
N GLN A 154 15.41 14.22 2.69
CA GLN A 154 16.88 14.15 2.60
C GLN A 154 17.60 14.60 3.88
N ASP A 155 17.01 15.53 4.63
CA ASP A 155 17.56 16.02 5.89
C ASP A 155 17.59 14.91 6.95
N ASP A 156 18.77 14.54 7.43
CA ASP A 156 18.99 13.47 8.40
C ASP A 156 18.79 13.92 9.85
N SER A 157 18.42 15.19 10.07
CA SER A 157 18.14 15.71 11.40
C SER A 157 16.99 14.94 12.08
N GLY A 158 17.12 14.77 13.39
CA GLY A 158 16.07 14.17 14.21
C GLY A 158 14.77 14.96 14.19
N GLU A 159 14.81 16.27 13.89
CA GLU A 159 13.63 17.11 13.69
C GLU A 159 12.93 16.79 12.36
N ALA A 160 13.65 16.80 11.23
CA ALA A 160 13.08 16.44 9.95
C ALA A 160 12.49 15.03 9.96
N THR A 161 13.19 14.07 10.56
CA THR A 161 12.69 12.69 10.71
C THR A 161 11.37 12.64 11.50
N ARG A 162 11.29 13.32 12.66
CA ARG A 162 10.06 13.37 13.47
C ARG A 162 8.92 14.04 12.72
N THR A 163 9.18 15.16 12.04
CA THR A 163 8.18 15.91 11.28
C THR A 163 7.60 15.08 10.13
N ASN A 164 8.44 14.44 9.33
CA ASN A 164 8.00 13.63 8.19
C ASN A 164 7.25 12.35 8.62
N ILE A 165 7.72 11.68 9.68
CA ILE A 165 7.01 10.51 10.24
C ILE A 165 5.65 10.94 10.79
N LYS A 166 5.58 12.03 11.55
CA LYS A 166 4.32 12.57 12.08
C LYS A 166 3.35 12.90 10.95
N ALA A 167 3.81 13.63 9.92
CA ALA A 167 2.98 13.96 8.75
C ALA A 167 2.37 12.73 8.09
N THR A 168 3.14 11.64 7.96
CA THR A 168 2.65 10.39 7.37
C THR A 168 1.58 9.72 8.23
N ARG A 169 1.76 9.71 9.55
CA ARG A 169 0.78 9.17 10.52
C ARG A 169 -0.51 9.98 10.51
N ASP A 170 -0.37 11.31 10.63
CA ASP A 170 -1.45 12.28 10.57
C ASP A 170 -2.33 12.13 9.31
N LEU A 171 -1.72 11.92 8.13
CA LEU A 171 -2.48 11.67 6.90
C LEU A 171 -3.15 10.30 6.93
N TYR A 172 -2.43 9.24 7.33
CA TYR A 172 -3.00 7.90 7.44
C TYR A 172 -4.21 7.85 8.36
N ASP A 173 -4.17 8.55 9.49
CA ASP A 173 -5.28 8.61 10.44
C ASP A 173 -6.52 9.31 9.83
N THR A 174 -6.30 10.29 8.95
CA THR A 174 -7.37 10.99 8.23
C THR A 174 -8.14 10.06 7.28
N PHE A 175 -7.51 8.96 6.82
CA PHE A 175 -8.16 7.97 5.95
C PHE A 175 -8.99 6.92 6.69
N THR A 176 -8.86 6.81 8.01
CA THR A 176 -9.52 5.78 8.84
C THR A 176 -11.01 5.55 8.51
N PRO A 177 -11.87 6.57 8.32
CA PRO A 177 -13.29 6.34 8.04
C PRO A 177 -13.58 5.83 6.62
N PHE A 178 -12.61 5.85 5.71
CA PHE A 178 -12.80 5.57 4.28
C PHE A 178 -12.15 4.28 3.78
N VAL A 179 -11.38 3.61 4.64
CA VAL A 179 -10.61 2.40 4.30
C VAL A 179 -11.22 1.16 4.93
N SER A 180 -10.67 -0.01 4.60
CA SER A 180 -11.02 -1.26 5.27
C SER A 180 -10.90 -1.12 6.79
N ARG A 181 -11.82 -1.76 7.51
CA ARG A 181 -11.84 -1.82 8.97
C ARG A 181 -12.18 -3.23 9.40
N ASN A 182 -11.67 -3.61 10.57
CA ASN A 182 -11.88 -4.92 11.18
C ASN A 182 -11.56 -6.08 10.21
N PRO A 183 -10.27 -6.37 9.92
CA PRO A 183 -9.07 -5.60 10.25
C PRO A 183 -8.89 -4.38 9.32
N ARG A 184 -7.98 -3.46 9.69
CA ARG A 184 -7.53 -2.40 8.78
C ARG A 184 -6.43 -2.98 7.91
N GLU A 185 -6.82 -3.46 6.74
CA GLU A 185 -5.96 -4.27 5.87
C GLU A 185 -4.67 -3.52 5.46
N ALA A 186 -3.53 -4.18 5.62
CA ALA A 186 -2.21 -3.64 5.30
C ALA A 186 -1.41 -4.61 4.41
N PHE A 187 -0.48 -4.10 3.61
CA PHE A 187 0.33 -4.94 2.73
C PHE A 187 1.69 -5.27 3.34
N LEU A 188 1.96 -6.56 3.57
CA LEU A 188 3.19 -7.05 4.18
C LEU A 188 4.49 -6.45 3.60
N ASN A 189 4.57 -6.31 2.27
CA ASN A 189 5.79 -5.81 1.62
C ASN A 189 5.99 -4.30 1.79
N TYR A 190 5.00 -3.59 2.33
CA TYR A 190 5.13 -2.20 2.80
C TYR A 190 5.19 -2.22 4.33
N ARG A 191 6.34 -2.67 4.84
CA ARG A 191 6.57 -2.89 6.27
C ARG A 191 6.28 -1.63 7.07
N ASP A 192 5.52 -1.81 8.14
CA ASP A 192 5.11 -0.73 9.02
C ASP A 192 5.01 -1.24 10.45
N ILE A 193 5.97 -0.87 11.30
CA ILE A 193 5.95 -1.24 12.72
C ILE A 193 4.88 -0.47 13.51
N ASP A 194 4.28 0.59 12.95
CA ASP A 194 3.24 1.37 13.65
C ASP A 194 1.92 0.60 13.78
N ILE A 195 1.67 -0.44 12.98
CA ILE A 195 0.47 -1.30 13.11
C ILE A 195 0.65 -2.41 14.17
N GLY A 196 1.79 -2.42 14.85
CA GLY A 196 2.09 -3.32 15.95
C GLY A 196 3.18 -4.33 15.62
N THR A 197 3.70 -4.94 16.68
CA THR A 197 4.79 -5.92 16.63
C THR A 197 4.56 -7.04 17.65
N ASN A 198 5.40 -8.07 17.59
CA ASN A 198 5.38 -9.16 18.56
C ASN A 198 5.64 -8.69 20.01
N SER A 199 6.25 -7.52 20.25
CA SER A 199 6.42 -7.00 21.62
C SER A 199 5.12 -6.56 22.27
N ASP A 200 4.08 -6.28 21.46
CA ASP A 200 2.80 -5.77 21.95
C ASP A 200 1.91 -6.91 22.50
N GLY A 201 2.35 -8.16 22.36
CA GLY A 201 1.60 -9.34 22.80
C GLY A 201 0.33 -9.62 21.99
N SER A 202 0.09 -8.87 20.90
CA SER A 202 -1.07 -9.00 20.02
C SER A 202 -0.68 -9.51 18.62
N LEU A 203 -1.62 -10.21 17.98
CA LEU A 203 -1.54 -10.63 16.58
C LEU A 203 -2.28 -9.68 15.63
N ASP A 204 -2.71 -8.50 16.09
CA ASP A 204 -3.49 -7.56 15.27
C ASP A 204 -2.74 -7.17 13.98
N PHE A 205 -1.43 -6.88 14.04
CA PHE A 205 -0.63 -6.61 12.84
C PHE A 205 -0.65 -7.79 11.83
N ALA A 206 -0.69 -9.03 12.33
CA ALA A 206 -0.75 -10.21 11.48
C ALA A 206 -2.14 -10.36 10.85
N LEU A 207 -3.22 -10.01 11.57
CA LEU A 207 -4.56 -9.96 11.03
C LEU A 207 -4.70 -8.87 9.96
N ASP A 208 -4.08 -7.71 10.16
CA ASP A 208 -4.02 -6.64 9.15
C ASP A 208 -3.33 -7.11 7.87
N PHE A 209 -2.25 -7.90 7.96
CA PHE A 209 -1.52 -8.44 6.80
C PHE A 209 -2.16 -9.67 6.14
N PHE A 210 -2.76 -10.57 6.93
CA PHE A 210 -3.10 -11.92 6.48
C PHE A 210 -4.55 -12.32 6.73
N LYS A 211 -5.36 -11.48 7.39
CA LYS A 211 -6.77 -11.74 7.70
C LYS A 211 -6.96 -13.15 8.28
N GLY A 212 -7.90 -13.94 7.77
CA GLY A 212 -8.16 -15.30 8.23
C GLY A 212 -6.99 -16.28 8.01
N ASN A 213 -6.01 -15.94 7.16
CA ASN A 213 -4.89 -16.83 6.86
C ASN A 213 -3.87 -16.93 8.01
N VAL A 214 -3.92 -16.04 9.02
CA VAL A 214 -3.04 -16.08 10.20
C VAL A 214 -3.03 -17.45 10.86
N LYS A 215 -4.19 -18.09 11.03
CA LYS A 215 -4.31 -19.41 11.68
C LYS A 215 -3.46 -20.47 10.98
N ARG A 216 -3.55 -20.55 9.64
CA ARG A 216 -2.78 -21.50 8.84
C ARG A 216 -1.28 -21.16 8.88
N LEU A 217 -0.94 -19.87 8.87
CA LEU A 217 0.45 -19.43 8.95
C LEU A 217 1.12 -19.82 10.27
N LEU A 218 0.42 -19.67 11.40
CA LEU A 218 0.92 -20.10 12.71
C LEU A 218 1.19 -21.61 12.76
N GLN A 219 0.30 -22.42 12.19
CA GLN A 219 0.48 -23.89 12.12
C GLN A 219 1.70 -24.27 11.28
N VAL A 220 1.86 -23.64 10.12
CA VAL A 220 3.03 -23.89 9.25
C VAL A 220 4.31 -23.46 9.97
N LYS A 221 4.34 -22.26 10.55
CA LYS A 221 5.50 -21.72 11.28
C LYS A 221 5.95 -22.66 12.40
N ALA A 222 5.02 -23.14 13.23
CA ALA A 222 5.33 -24.07 14.32
C ALA A 222 5.91 -25.41 13.83
N LYS A 223 5.50 -25.88 12.64
CA LYS A 223 6.00 -27.13 12.07
C LYS A 223 7.38 -26.98 11.43
N VAL A 224 7.63 -25.89 10.72
CA VAL A 224 8.85 -25.72 9.92
C VAL A 224 9.98 -25.01 10.67
N ASP A 225 9.66 -24.23 11.70
CA ASP A 225 10.62 -23.51 12.54
C ASP A 225 10.17 -23.54 14.01
N PRO A 226 10.18 -24.72 14.65
CA PRO A 226 9.66 -24.92 16.00
C PRO A 226 10.43 -24.17 17.08
N THR A 227 11.70 -23.82 16.84
CA THR A 227 12.53 -23.03 17.76
C THR A 227 12.41 -21.53 17.53
N ASN A 228 11.60 -21.11 16.55
CA ASN A 228 11.44 -19.72 16.12
C ASN A 228 12.79 -19.05 15.81
N PHE A 229 13.68 -19.77 15.12
CA PHE A 229 14.98 -19.27 14.71
C PHE A 229 14.83 -18.08 13.75
N PHE A 230 13.97 -18.21 12.73
CA PHE A 230 13.70 -17.17 11.75
C PHE A 230 12.64 -16.19 12.25
N ARG A 231 13.07 -15.17 13.00
CA ARG A 231 12.17 -14.17 13.61
C ARG A 231 12.64 -12.73 13.40
N TYR A 232 11.68 -11.83 13.45
CA TYR A 232 11.85 -10.37 13.48
C TYR A 232 10.62 -9.76 14.16
N GLU A 233 10.58 -8.43 14.29
CA GLU A 233 9.58 -7.69 15.06
C GLU A 233 8.14 -8.03 14.65
N GLN A 234 7.91 -8.35 13.37
CA GLN A 234 6.60 -8.72 12.80
C GLN A 234 6.61 -10.11 12.14
N SER A 235 7.51 -11.02 12.52
CA SER A 235 7.43 -12.42 12.05
C SER A 235 6.19 -13.10 12.60
N ILE A 236 5.58 -14.02 11.83
CA ILE A 236 4.59 -14.95 12.37
C ILE A 236 5.23 -15.68 13.57
N PRO A 237 4.68 -15.56 14.78
CA PRO A 237 5.27 -16.20 15.95
C PRO A 237 4.97 -17.70 15.97
N ILE A 238 5.70 -18.44 16.81
CA ILE A 238 5.25 -19.76 17.22
C ILE A 238 4.24 -19.58 18.36
N ASN A 239 3.09 -20.25 18.29
CA ASN A 239 2.26 -20.38 19.49
C ASN A 239 3.07 -21.17 20.51
N LYS A 240 3.39 -20.58 21.66
CA LYS A 240 3.92 -21.33 22.81
C LYS A 240 2.80 -22.21 23.37
N SER A 241 2.47 -23.30 22.69
CA SER A 241 1.72 -24.39 23.31
C SER A 241 2.70 -25.16 24.19
N ASN A 242 2.99 -24.63 25.39
CA ASN A 242 3.21 -25.39 26.62
C ASN A 242 3.65 -24.48 27.79
N SER A 243 3.05 -24.78 28.95
CA SER A 243 3.16 -24.19 30.30
C SER A 243 2.67 -22.75 30.50
N THR A 244 1.44 -22.65 31.03
CA THR A 244 0.89 -21.51 31.82
C THR A 244 0.84 -20.15 31.15
N GLU A 245 -0.13 -19.94 30.27
CA GLU A 245 -1.02 -18.76 30.28
C GLU A 245 -2.10 -18.93 29.21
N ARG A 246 -3.26 -19.45 29.62
CA ARG A 246 -4.44 -19.61 28.76
C ARG A 246 -5.13 -18.27 28.45
N ALA A 247 -4.58 -17.10 28.80
CA ALA A 247 -5.33 -15.85 28.82
C ALA A 247 -5.42 -15.11 27.45
N SER A 248 -4.42 -15.17 26.57
CA SER A 248 -4.42 -14.33 25.35
C SER A 248 -5.07 -14.95 24.12
N VAL A 249 -5.19 -16.28 24.06
CA VAL A 249 -5.76 -16.97 22.88
C VAL A 249 -7.30 -16.87 22.87
N TRP A 250 -7.93 -16.82 24.04
CA TRP A 250 -9.39 -16.67 24.13
C TRP A 250 -9.87 -15.32 23.63
N SER A 251 -9.12 -14.23 23.78
CA SER A 251 -9.54 -12.91 23.27
C SER A 251 -9.54 -12.84 21.75
N VAL A 252 -8.59 -13.53 21.08
CA VAL A 252 -8.53 -13.61 19.62
C VAL A 252 -9.61 -14.56 19.07
N LEU A 253 -9.85 -15.70 19.72
CA LEU A 253 -10.92 -16.62 19.35
C LEU A 253 -12.31 -16.03 19.62
N LEU A 254 -12.51 -15.30 20.72
CA LEU A 254 -13.75 -14.57 21.00
C LEU A 254 -13.99 -13.45 19.98
N LYS A 255 -12.95 -12.71 19.56
CA LYS A 255 -13.05 -11.74 18.46
C LYS A 255 -13.33 -12.37 17.11
N LEU A 256 -12.89 -13.60 16.85
CA LEU A 256 -13.23 -14.33 15.61
C LEU A 256 -14.63 -14.96 15.65
N LEU A 257 -15.13 -15.29 16.84
CA LEU A 257 -16.48 -15.84 17.04
C LEU A 257 -17.55 -14.74 17.06
N SER A 258 -17.23 -13.51 17.48
CA SER A 258 -18.13 -12.36 17.41
C SER A 258 -18.34 -11.81 15.98
N TRP A 259 -17.87 -12.53 14.95
CA TRP A 259 -18.08 -12.22 13.53
C TRP A 259 -19.22 -13.03 12.91
N PHE A 260 -19.87 -13.91 13.68
CA PHE A 260 -20.99 -14.74 13.25
C PHE A 260 -22.36 -14.27 13.75
N ASP A 261 -22.47 -13.08 14.34
CA ASP A 261 -23.73 -12.40 14.65
C ASP A 261 -23.84 -11.05 13.92
#